data_AF-A0A961MKX4-F1
#
_entry.id   AF-A0A961MKX4-F1
#
_cell.length_a   1.000
_cell.length_b   1.000
_cell.length_c   1.000
_cell.angle_alpha   90.00
_cell.angle_beta   90.00
_cell.angle_gamma   90.00
#
_symmetry.space_group_name_H-M   'P 1'
#
loop_
_entity.id
_entity.type
_entity.pdbx_description
1 polymer ?
#
loop_
_entity_poly.entity_id
_entity_poly.type
_entity_poly.pdbx_seq_one_letter_code
_entity_poly.pdbx_strand_id
1 'polypeptide(L)'
;QAAGKLGEITVIAFDEDPITLGAVRSGEFAGTVVQQPFEWGYQGMLLMAKYLEGDSSMVPEDGLIIIPTKIIDQSNVDAFEEDLKAKIASVG
;
A
#
# COMPACT_ATOMS: atom_id res chain seq x y z
N GLN A 1 -9.79 -12.44 20.38
CA GLN A 1 -9.72 -11.07 20.93
C GLN A 1 -9.23 -11.14 22.36
N ALA A 2 -8.09 -10.51 22.66
CA ALA A 2 -7.39 -10.63 23.94
C ALA A 2 -7.90 -9.61 24.97
N ALA A 3 -8.17 -10.09 26.19
CA ALA A 3 -8.33 -9.34 27.46
C ALA A 3 -9.30 -8.14 27.54
N GLY A 4 -10.10 -7.82 26.51
CA GLY A 4 -11.09 -6.74 26.58
C GLY A 4 -10.49 -5.33 26.64
N LYS A 5 -9.23 -5.16 26.22
CA LYS A 5 -8.49 -3.87 26.26
C LYS A 5 -8.59 -3.06 24.96
N LEU A 6 -9.60 -3.33 24.14
CA LEU A 6 -9.83 -2.59 22.90
C LEU A 6 -10.07 -1.11 23.25
N GLY A 7 -9.31 -0.20 22.65
CA GLY A 7 -9.36 1.24 22.93
C GLY A 7 -8.42 1.73 24.06
N GLU A 8 -7.83 0.83 24.85
CA GLU A 8 -6.78 1.17 25.83
C GLU A 8 -5.36 0.99 25.27
N ILE A 9 -5.24 0.22 24.19
CA ILE A 9 -3.97 -0.12 23.52
C ILE A 9 -4.07 0.30 22.06
N THR A 10 -3.11 1.08 21.59
CA THR A 10 -2.96 1.40 20.17
C THR A 10 -2.45 0.18 19.42
N VAL A 11 -3.19 -0.24 18.39
CA VAL A 11 -2.81 -1.34 17.50
C VAL A 11 -2.50 -0.79 16.12
N ILE A 12 -1.34 -1.16 15.57
CA ILE A 12 -0.95 -0.92 14.17
C ILE A 12 -0.64 -2.27 13.53
N ALA A 13 -1.10 -2.46 12.29
CA ALA A 13 -0.90 -3.68 11.53
C ALA A 13 -0.03 -3.45 10.27
N PHE A 14 0.19 -4.53 9.51
CA PHE A 14 0.76 -4.52 8.18
C PHE A 14 -0.19 -5.20 7.20
N ASP A 15 -0.05 -4.85 5.93
CA ASP A 15 -0.80 -5.36 4.78
C ASP A 15 -2.30 -5.03 4.81
N GLU A 16 -2.97 -5.40 3.71
CA GLU A 16 -4.34 -5.03 3.36
C GLU A 16 -5.37 -6.15 3.58
N ASP A 17 -5.11 -7.08 4.51
CA ASP A 17 -6.07 -8.16 4.83
C ASP A 17 -7.47 -7.57 5.14
N PRO A 18 -8.58 -8.12 4.59
CA PRO A 18 -9.91 -7.57 4.79
C PRO A 18 -10.34 -7.43 6.25
N ILE A 19 -9.88 -8.32 7.14
CA ILE A 19 -10.16 -8.25 8.58
C ILE A 19 -9.41 -7.05 9.19
N THR A 20 -8.15 -6.85 8.80
CA THR A 20 -7.35 -5.69 9.22
C THR A 20 -7.99 -4.38 8.77
N LEU A 21 -8.39 -4.28 7.50
CA LEU A 21 -9.06 -3.08 6.97
C LEU A 21 -10.40 -2.83 7.68
N GLY A 22 -11.16 -3.90 7.96
CA GLY A 22 -12.38 -3.82 8.76
C GLY A 22 -12.13 -3.29 10.19
N ALA A 23 -11.07 -3.76 10.84
CA ALA A 23 -10.68 -3.32 12.19
C ALA A 23 -10.17 -1.88 12.22
N VAL A 24 -9.46 -1.43 11.17
CA VAL A 24 -9.09 -0.02 11.00
C VAL A 24 -10.34 0.83 10.83
N ARG A 25 -11.28 0.41 9.97
CA ARG A 25 -12.54 1.11 9.72
C ARG A 25 -13.40 1.24 10.97
N SER A 26 -13.52 0.19 11.78
CA SER A 26 -14.27 0.22 13.04
C SER A 26 -13.54 0.98 14.17
N GLY A 27 -12.27 1.33 13.99
CA GLY A 27 -11.45 2.03 14.98
C GLY A 27 -10.86 1.13 16.06
N GLU A 28 -10.95 -0.19 15.87
CA GLU A 28 -10.29 -1.16 16.74
C GLU A 28 -8.77 -1.09 16.58
N PHE A 29 -8.30 -0.87 15.33
CA PHE A 29 -6.90 -0.61 15.01
C PHE A 29 -6.71 0.86 14.60
N ALA A 30 -5.61 1.46 15.02
CA ALA A 30 -5.27 2.83 14.66
C ALA A 30 -4.84 2.97 13.19
N GLY A 31 -4.35 1.88 12.58
CA GLY A 31 -4.01 1.85 11.16
C GLY A 31 -3.25 0.60 10.74
N THR A 32 -2.95 0.51 9.45
CA THR A 32 -2.07 -0.51 8.84
C THR A 32 -1.13 0.12 7.82
N VAL A 33 0.04 -0.49 7.61
CA VAL A 33 0.99 -0.08 6.56
C VAL A 33 0.91 -1.07 5.41
N VAL A 34 0.61 -0.58 4.20
CA VAL A 34 0.41 -1.41 3.00
C VAL A 34 1.45 -1.12 1.91
N GLN A 35 1.70 -2.13 1.07
CA GLN A 35 2.59 -2.02 -0.09
C GLN A 35 1.86 -1.44 -1.32
N GLN A 36 2.60 -1.16 -2.39
CA GLN A 36 2.03 -0.65 -3.65
C GLN A 36 2.47 -1.48 -4.87
N PRO A 37 2.01 -2.74 -5.03
CA PRO A 37 2.47 -3.62 -6.11
C PRO A 37 2.20 -3.08 -7.52
N PHE A 38 1.09 -2.36 -7.71
CA PHE A 38 0.78 -1.70 -8.98
C PHE A 38 1.88 -0.70 -9.38
N GLU A 39 2.36 0.10 -8.42
CA GLU A 39 3.39 1.11 -8.66
C GLU A 39 4.75 0.47 -8.96
N TRP A 40 5.05 -0.68 -8.34
CA TRP A 40 6.26 -1.44 -8.66
C TRP A 40 6.26 -1.86 -10.12
N GLY A 41 5.14 -2.42 -10.60
CA GLY A 41 4.99 -2.81 -12.00
C GLY A 41 5.05 -1.62 -12.94
N TYR A 42 4.31 -0.54 -12.64
CA TYR A 42 4.25 0.65 -13.46
C TYR A 42 5.61 1.34 -13.59
N GLN A 43 6.26 1.65 -12.46
CA GLN A 43 7.57 2.33 -12.46
C GLN A 43 8.67 1.44 -13.04
N GLY A 44 8.64 0.14 -12.75
CA GLY A 44 9.59 -0.82 -13.33
C GLY A 44 9.50 -0.87 -14.86
N MET A 45 8.29 -0.90 -15.41
CA MET A 45 8.10 -0.92 -16.86
C MET A 45 8.39 0.45 -17.51
N LEU A 46 8.05 1.55 -16.84
CA LEU A 46 8.37 2.90 -17.29
C LEU A 46 9.89 3.09 -17.40
N LEU A 47 10.63 2.69 -16.36
CA LEU A 47 12.10 2.70 -16.35
C LEU A 47 12.65 1.85 -17.50
N MET A 48 12.15 0.63 -17.68
CA MET A 48 12.61 -0.27 -18.74
C MET A 48 12.43 0.35 -20.13
N ALA A 49 11.27 0.97 -20.40
CA ALA A 49 11.01 1.62 -21.67
C ALA A 49 11.99 2.79 -21.92
N LYS A 50 12.18 3.67 -20.93
CA LYS A 50 13.12 4.80 -20.99
C LYS A 50 14.56 4.34 -21.23
N TYR A 51 14.98 3.31 -20.51
CA TYR A 51 16.31 2.74 -20.64
C TYR A 51 16.56 2.20 -22.06
N LEU A 52 15.57 1.52 -22.66
CA LEU A 52 15.65 1.03 -24.04
C LEU A 52 15.66 2.16 -25.09
N GLU A 53 15.08 3.32 -24.77
CA GLU A 53 15.18 4.55 -25.57
C GLU A 53 16.55 5.26 -25.43
N GLY A 54 17.44 4.73 -24.58
CA GLY A 54 18.76 5.30 -24.31
C GLY A 54 18.77 6.34 -23.18
N ASP A 55 17.66 6.51 -22.46
CA ASP A 55 17.55 7.40 -21.31
C ASP A 55 17.76 6.61 -20.00
N SER A 56 18.96 6.73 -19.43
CA SER A 56 19.31 6.14 -18.13
C SER A 56 19.15 7.11 -16.96
N SER A 57 18.55 8.29 -17.15
CA SER A 57 18.42 9.31 -16.10
C SER A 57 17.59 8.87 -14.90
N MET A 58 16.75 7.84 -15.08
CA MET A 58 15.91 7.27 -14.03
C MET A 58 16.62 6.18 -13.21
N VAL A 59 17.84 5.76 -13.56
CA VAL A 59 18.61 4.76 -12.80
C VAL A 59 19.41 5.48 -11.70
N PRO A 60 19.10 5.25 -10.42
CA PRO A 60 19.86 5.86 -9.32
C PRO A 60 21.26 5.22 -9.18
N GLU A 61 22.21 5.95 -8.60
CA GLU A 61 23.60 5.51 -8.45
C GLU A 61 23.74 4.25 -7.59
N ASP A 62 22.89 4.09 -6.58
CA ASP A 62 22.85 2.91 -5.69
C ASP A 62 22.05 1.74 -6.27
N GLY A 63 21.41 1.93 -7.44
CA GLY A 63 20.59 0.94 -8.12
C GLY A 63 19.25 0.63 -7.43
N LEU A 64 18.82 1.44 -6.44
CA LEU A 64 17.59 1.19 -5.68
C LEU A 64 16.51 2.25 -5.95
N ILE A 65 15.37 1.79 -6.48
CA ILE A 65 14.16 2.61 -6.55
C ILE A 65 13.20 2.14 -5.45
N ILE A 66 13.03 2.97 -4.43
CA ILE A 66 12.13 2.67 -3.31
C ILE A 66 10.75 3.21 -3.62
N ILE A 67 9.77 2.32 -3.74
CA ILE A 67 8.37 2.71 -3.77
C ILE A 67 7.87 2.86 -2.33
N PRO A 68 7.37 4.03 -1.93
CA PRO A 68 6.93 4.26 -0.55
C PRO A 68 5.72 3.39 -0.20
N THR A 69 5.68 2.91 1.03
CA THR A 69 4.47 2.28 1.61
C THR A 69 3.38 3.32 1.85
N LYS A 70 2.14 2.88 1.99
CA LYS A 70 1.01 3.73 2.36
C LYS A 70 0.56 3.43 3.79
N ILE A 71 0.24 4.49 4.54
CA ILE A 71 -0.40 4.37 5.85
C ILE A 71 -1.90 4.47 5.63
N ILE A 72 -2.61 3.45 6.09
CA ILE A 72 -4.06 3.36 6.03
C ILE A 72 -4.61 3.52 7.43
N ASP A 73 -5.50 4.48 7.61
CA ASP A 73 -6.19 4.77 8.86
C ASP A 73 -7.69 5.01 8.61
N GLN A 74 -8.45 5.34 9.66
CA GLN A 74 -9.87 5.61 9.55
C GLN A 74 -10.26 6.69 8.54
N SER A 75 -9.37 7.66 8.27
CA SER A 75 -9.67 8.75 7.35
C SER A 75 -9.63 8.35 5.88
N ASN A 76 -8.94 7.25 5.54
CA ASN A 76 -8.64 6.90 4.16
C ASN A 76 -8.91 5.42 3.78
N VAL A 77 -9.26 4.55 4.73
CA VAL A 77 -9.47 3.11 4.48
C VAL A 77 -10.53 2.82 3.41
N ASP A 78 -11.60 3.62 3.35
CA ASP A 78 -12.67 3.47 2.37
C ASP A 78 -12.16 3.75 0.94
N ALA A 79 -11.47 4.88 0.77
CA ALA A 79 -10.89 5.29 -0.50
C ALA A 79 -9.80 4.31 -0.97
N PHE A 80 -9.00 3.80 -0.04
CA PHE A 80 -7.99 2.78 -0.35
C PHE A 80 -8.63 1.49 -0.86
N GLU A 81 -9.68 0.99 -0.21
CA GLU A 81 -10.32 -0.26 -0.61
C GLU A 81 -11.03 -0.15 -1.96
N GLU A 82 -11.59 1.02 -2.29
CA GLU A 82 -12.14 1.33 -3.62
C GLU A 82 -11.06 1.31 -4.71
N ASP A 83 -9.93 2.00 -4.48
CA ASP A 83 -8.79 2.01 -5.40
C ASP A 83 -8.20 0.60 -5.61
N LEU A 84 -8.08 -0.17 -4.52
CA LEU A 84 -7.61 -1.56 -4.58
C LEU A 84 -8.52 -2.44 -5.42
N LYS A 85 -9.84 -2.34 -5.23
CA LYS A 85 -10.84 -3.09 -6.02
C LYS A 85 -10.77 -2.70 -7.50
N ALA A 86 -10.65 -1.41 -7.81
CA ALA A 86 -10.53 -0.94 -9.19
C ALA A 86 -9.29 -1.51 -9.88
N LYS A 87 -8.15 -1.52 -9.18
CA LYS A 87 -6.88 -2.09 -9.70
C LYS A 87 -6.97 -3.58 -9.92
N ILE A 88 -7.53 -4.35 -8.99
CA ILE A 88 -7.72 -5.80 -9.15
C ILE A 88 -8.68 -6.11 -10.31
N ALA A 89 -9.78 -5.36 -10.43
CA ALA A 89 -10.75 -5.56 -11.50
C ALA A 89 -10.17 -5.25 -12.90
N SER A 90 -9.20 -4.33 -12.99
CA SER A 90 -8.52 -3.99 -14.24
C SER A 90 -7.50 -5.03 -14.74
N VAL A 91 -7.24 -6.08 -13.95
CA VAL A 91 -6.32 -7.19 -14.28
C VAL A 91 -7.06 -8.39 -14.91
N GLY A 92 -8.38 -8.28 -15.18
CA GLY A 92 -9.18 -9.27 -15.92
C GLY A 92 -9.48 -8.85 -17.35
#